data_AF-A0A3A4X375-F1
#
_entry.id   AF-A0A3A4X375-F1
#
_cell.length_a   1.000
_cell.length_b   1.000
_cell.length_c   1.000
_cell.angle_alpha   90.00
_cell.angle_beta   90.00
_cell.angle_gamma   90.00
#
_symmetry.space_group_name_H-M   'P 1'
#
loop_
_entity.id
_entity.type
_entity.pdbx_description
1 polymer ?
#
loop_
_entity_poly.entity_id
_entity_poly.type
_entity_poly.pdbx_seq_one_letter_code
_entity_poly.pdbx_strand_id
1 'polypeptide(L)'
;MNRRSVRFVAASLSVLTPLWGAGTAGAYLSPSNPAVLTADPAQIQYMDPSYLNDYVAPAAPGYVIGPGSIPDYLTSPNWAYSPPLRKFVDTLPGLGAGNANNLGQYIPVAVPDITTYPGSDYYEIELREFREQMHSDLPAGLNATTLRGYMQVNLGTDTTACTDPSLNIANPCDAADNTLSAQAEPHYLGPVIVAQKDRPVRVKFINALPTGAGGDLFVPVDTSIMGAGPFEIDYDPVTKAAAPLTTGDFTQNRADLHLHGGRTPWISDGTPHQWITPAGETTDYPTGVSVENVPDMPDPGPGAQTYYWTNQQSARMLFYHDHAWGITRLNVYVGEAAGYLIRDTVEQALITAGVIPSDEIPLVIQDKTYVDASTIAATDPTWAWGTQPWDGTPGGAMTPVEGDLWWPHVYMPAQNPFDFSGIAPMGRWAYGPYFWPATNNFFQPIPNPYYDAACDPNNPATPGSLGGFCQAPEIPSSPNPSWGAEAFMDTPTVNGTAYPVLNVD
;
A
#
# COMPACT_ATOMS: atom_id res chain seq x y z
N MET A 1 10.27 -13.95 40.47
CA MET A 1 9.56 -14.25 39.20
C MET A 1 9.70 -13.01 38.33
N ASN A 2 10.72 -12.96 37.48
CA ASN A 2 10.82 -11.91 36.46
C ASN A 2 9.72 -12.17 35.44
N ARG A 3 8.66 -11.37 35.45
CA ARG A 3 7.72 -11.32 34.32
C ARG A 3 8.49 -10.71 33.15
N ARG A 4 8.96 -11.56 32.23
CA ARG A 4 9.40 -11.10 30.91
C ARG A 4 8.18 -10.41 30.31
N SER A 5 8.30 -9.12 30.10
CA SER A 5 7.26 -8.31 29.48
C SER A 5 7.80 -7.99 28.09
N VAL A 6 7.01 -8.16 27.04
CA VAL A 6 7.41 -7.85 25.67
C VAL A 6 6.71 -6.55 25.26
N ARG A 7 7.43 -5.62 24.63
CA ARG A 7 6.83 -4.38 24.13
C ARG A 7 6.43 -4.56 22.67
N PHE A 8 5.15 -4.40 22.39
CA PHE A 8 4.63 -4.25 21.04
C PHE A 8 4.71 -2.80 20.62
N VAL A 9 5.32 -2.54 19.47
CA VAL A 9 5.32 -1.22 18.85
C VAL A 9 4.60 -1.36 17.52
N ALA A 10 3.36 -0.88 17.46
CA ALA A 10 2.49 -1.05 16.31
C ALA A 10 2.37 0.26 15.52
N ALA A 11 2.49 0.15 14.20
CA ALA A 11 2.02 1.15 13.25
C ALA A 11 0.92 0.50 12.42
N SER A 12 -0.28 1.07 12.44
CA SER A 12 -1.38 0.65 11.57
C SER A 12 -1.35 1.50 10.32
N LEU A 13 -1.27 0.85 9.16
CA LEU A 13 -1.40 1.50 7.87
C LEU A 13 -2.73 1.07 7.29
N SER A 14 -3.76 1.87 7.55
CA SER A 14 -5.03 1.78 6.82
C SER A 14 -5.07 2.89 5.79
N VAL A 15 -5.55 2.59 4.57
CA VAL A 15 -5.61 3.53 3.43
C VAL A 15 -6.71 4.61 3.61
N LEU A 16 -7.10 4.87 4.86
CA LEU A 16 -8.19 5.77 5.26
C LEU A 16 -7.65 6.96 6.05
N THR A 17 -6.89 7.83 5.38
CA THR A 17 -6.71 9.22 5.81
C THR A 17 -7.51 10.14 4.90
N PRO A 18 -8.74 10.55 5.28
CA PRO A 18 -9.46 11.54 4.51
C PRO A 18 -8.79 12.91 4.71
N LEU A 19 -8.34 13.53 3.62
CA LEU A 19 -7.95 14.94 3.59
C LEU A 19 -9.15 15.81 3.97
N TRP A 20 -9.19 16.36 5.18
CA TRP A 20 -10.08 17.48 5.50
C TRP A 20 -9.31 18.58 6.23
N GLY A 21 -9.21 19.72 5.55
CA GLY A 21 -8.86 20.99 6.18
C GLY A 21 -9.85 21.35 7.28
N ALA A 22 -9.35 22.10 8.27
CA ALA A 22 -10.10 22.55 9.44
C ALA A 22 -11.43 23.21 9.06
N GLY A 23 -12.53 22.51 9.30
CA GLY A 23 -13.89 22.99 9.14
C GLY A 23 -14.84 22.05 9.88
N THR A 24 -15.52 22.57 10.88
CA THR A 24 -16.46 21.86 11.75
C THR A 24 -17.60 21.21 10.96
N ALA A 25 -17.63 19.88 10.90
CA ALA A 25 -18.83 19.08 10.63
C ALA A 25 -18.77 17.80 11.47
N GLY A 26 -19.60 17.73 12.51
CA GLY A 26 -19.70 16.56 13.37
C GLY A 26 -20.34 15.40 12.62
N ALA A 27 -19.66 14.25 12.61
CA ALA A 27 -20.25 12.99 12.19
C ALA A 27 -21.40 12.63 13.15
N TYR A 28 -22.62 12.59 12.61
CA TYR A 28 -23.75 11.98 13.29
C TYR A 28 -23.57 10.46 13.27
N LEU A 29 -23.01 9.91 14.34
CA LEU A 29 -23.25 8.52 14.72
C LEU A 29 -24.72 8.43 15.18
N SER A 30 -25.57 7.77 14.40
CA SER A 30 -26.92 7.41 14.86
C SER A 30 -26.81 6.33 15.96
N PRO A 31 -27.32 6.57 17.18
CA PRO A 31 -27.12 5.68 18.33
C PRO A 31 -28.15 4.53 18.42
N SER A 32 -28.73 4.08 17.30
CA SER A 32 -29.84 3.10 17.33
C SER A 32 -29.60 1.84 16.51
N ASN A 33 -28.46 1.16 16.71
CA ASN A 33 -28.39 -0.29 16.49
C ASN A 33 -27.31 -0.94 17.38
N PRO A 34 -27.66 -1.52 18.54
CA PRO A 34 -26.72 -2.32 19.32
C PRO A 34 -26.66 -3.71 18.70
N ALA A 35 -25.95 -3.86 17.57
CA ALA A 35 -25.48 -5.18 17.16
C ALA A 35 -24.36 -5.57 18.13
N VAL A 36 -24.74 -6.22 19.22
CA VAL A 36 -23.82 -6.91 20.11
C VAL A 36 -23.06 -7.92 19.25
N LEU A 37 -21.76 -7.68 19.05
CA LEU A 37 -20.80 -8.69 18.60
C LEU A 37 -20.71 -9.77 19.69
N THR A 38 -21.69 -10.66 19.75
CA THR A 38 -21.48 -11.98 20.33
C THR A 38 -20.74 -12.78 19.27
N ALA A 39 -19.43 -12.88 19.38
CA ALA A 39 -18.66 -13.86 18.62
C ALA A 39 -19.33 -15.23 18.80
N ASP A 40 -19.70 -15.86 17.69
CA ASP A 40 -20.20 -17.23 17.70
C ASP A 40 -19.18 -18.12 18.42
N PRO A 41 -19.55 -18.88 19.46
CA PRO A 41 -18.65 -19.84 20.11
C PRO A 41 -18.01 -20.83 19.13
N ALA A 42 -18.66 -21.13 18.00
CA ALA A 42 -18.11 -21.94 16.92
C ALA A 42 -17.06 -21.20 16.08
N GLN A 43 -16.97 -19.87 16.12
CA GLN A 43 -15.87 -19.13 15.49
C GLN A 43 -14.64 -18.99 16.38
N ILE A 44 -14.82 -19.07 17.70
CA ILE A 44 -13.71 -19.04 18.68
C ILE A 44 -12.81 -20.27 18.55
N GLN A 45 -13.34 -21.43 18.14
CA GLN A 45 -12.55 -22.66 17.96
C GLN A 45 -11.55 -22.59 16.79
N TYR A 46 -11.75 -21.69 15.82
CA TYR A 46 -10.83 -21.48 14.69
C TYR A 46 -9.65 -20.57 15.03
N MET A 47 -9.58 -20.07 16.26
CA MET A 47 -8.45 -19.30 16.78
C MET A 47 -7.51 -20.15 17.67
N ASP A 48 -7.76 -21.47 17.78
CA ASP A 48 -6.93 -22.39 18.57
C ASP A 48 -5.76 -22.95 17.71
N PRO A 49 -4.48 -22.72 18.11
CA PRO A 49 -3.30 -23.24 17.41
C PRO A 49 -3.21 -24.76 17.33
N SER A 50 -3.97 -25.50 18.14
CA SER A 50 -4.02 -26.97 18.15
C SER A 50 -5.04 -27.55 17.15
N TYR A 51 -5.79 -26.70 16.44
CA TYR A 51 -6.73 -27.11 15.41
C TYR A 51 -5.97 -27.52 14.13
N LEU A 52 -5.46 -28.75 14.14
CA LEU A 52 -4.71 -29.41 13.05
C LEU A 52 -5.60 -30.01 11.96
N ASN A 53 -6.92 -29.88 12.07
CA ASN A 53 -7.77 -30.21 10.94
C ASN A 53 -7.57 -29.13 9.89
N ASP A 54 -7.26 -29.54 8.66
CA ASP A 54 -7.46 -28.73 7.47
C ASP A 54 -8.72 -27.91 7.71
N TYR A 55 -8.67 -26.61 7.44
CA TYR A 55 -9.89 -25.91 7.16
C TYR A 55 -10.48 -26.64 5.95
N VAL A 56 -11.24 -27.72 6.21
CA VAL A 56 -12.21 -28.25 5.28
C VAL A 56 -13.14 -27.06 5.23
N ALA A 57 -12.93 -26.21 4.22
CA ALA A 57 -13.90 -25.23 3.82
C ALA A 57 -15.22 -25.97 3.94
N PRO A 58 -16.13 -25.57 4.84
CA PRO A 58 -17.37 -26.31 5.05
C PRO A 58 -17.91 -26.53 3.66
N ALA A 59 -17.92 -27.80 3.19
CA ALA A 59 -17.85 -28.11 1.76
C ALA A 59 -18.71 -27.11 1.02
N ALA A 60 -18.11 -26.12 0.31
CA ALA A 60 -18.71 -24.80 0.06
C ALA A 60 -20.24 -24.87 0.17
N PRO A 61 -20.86 -24.54 1.33
CA PRO A 61 -22.02 -25.21 1.93
C PRO A 61 -22.95 -26.06 1.03
N GLY A 62 -22.51 -27.11 0.33
CA GLY A 62 -23.25 -27.67 -0.83
C GLY A 62 -23.88 -26.60 -1.75
N TYR A 63 -23.41 -25.36 -1.68
CA TYR A 63 -24.01 -24.18 -2.23
C TYR A 63 -23.11 -23.78 -3.37
N VAL A 64 -23.33 -24.47 -4.48
CA VAL A 64 -22.99 -23.93 -5.78
C VAL A 64 -23.82 -22.66 -5.89
N ILE A 65 -23.19 -21.48 -5.81
CA ILE A 65 -23.81 -20.25 -6.33
C ILE A 65 -23.95 -20.50 -7.84
N GLY A 66 -25.06 -21.10 -8.22
CA GLY A 66 -25.41 -21.27 -9.61
C GLY A 66 -25.70 -19.88 -10.20
N PRO A 67 -25.45 -19.68 -11.50
CA PRO A 67 -26.00 -18.53 -12.22
C PRO A 67 -27.50 -18.41 -11.89
N GLY A 68 -27.92 -17.30 -11.28
CA GLY A 68 -29.32 -17.04 -10.87
C GLY A 68 -29.67 -17.25 -9.39
N SER A 69 -28.70 -17.33 -8.47
CA SER A 69 -28.95 -17.19 -7.02
C SER A 69 -28.81 -15.72 -6.60
N ILE A 70 -29.71 -15.22 -5.74
CA ILE A 70 -29.67 -13.84 -5.22
C ILE A 70 -28.53 -13.72 -4.18
N PRO A 71 -27.53 -12.85 -4.39
CA PRO A 71 -26.60 -12.50 -3.33
C PRO A 71 -27.35 -11.68 -2.28
N ASP A 72 -27.33 -12.14 -1.02
CA ASP A 72 -27.95 -11.43 0.08
C ASP A 72 -27.00 -10.32 0.58
N TYR A 73 -27.28 -9.08 0.22
CA TYR A 73 -26.50 -7.90 0.64
C TYR A 73 -26.76 -7.45 2.09
N LEU A 74 -27.62 -8.14 2.84
CA LEU A 74 -27.88 -7.90 4.26
C LEU A 74 -27.20 -8.94 5.16
N THR A 75 -26.84 -10.12 4.64
CA THR A 75 -26.20 -11.20 5.43
C THR A 75 -24.92 -11.81 4.83
N SER A 76 -24.60 -11.58 3.55
CA SER A 76 -23.34 -11.98 2.92
C SER A 76 -22.53 -10.75 2.48
N PRO A 77 -21.33 -10.50 3.04
CA PRO A 77 -20.56 -9.32 2.70
C PRO A 77 -19.94 -9.45 1.28
N ASN A 78 -19.74 -8.32 0.59
CA ASN A 78 -19.31 -8.21 -0.82
C ASN A 78 -17.83 -7.77 -0.94
N TRP A 79 -16.92 -8.68 -0.63
CA TRP A 79 -15.47 -8.49 -0.59
C TRP A 79 -14.82 -9.29 -1.71
N ALA A 80 -13.68 -8.82 -2.19
CA ALA A 80 -12.78 -9.70 -2.89
C ALA A 80 -12.31 -10.78 -1.91
N TYR A 81 -12.34 -12.03 -2.37
CA TYR A 81 -12.04 -13.20 -1.56
C TYR A 81 -10.65 -13.68 -1.96
N SER A 82 -9.66 -13.47 -1.10
CA SER A 82 -8.39 -14.16 -1.21
C SER A 82 -8.60 -15.67 -1.24
N PRO A 83 -7.86 -16.45 -2.05
CA PRO A 83 -7.94 -17.90 -2.00
C PRO A 83 -7.83 -18.37 -0.54
N PRO A 84 -8.57 -19.40 -0.09
CA PRO A 84 -8.57 -19.79 1.32
C PRO A 84 -7.15 -20.03 1.87
N LEU A 85 -6.71 -19.16 2.79
CA LEU A 85 -5.38 -19.24 3.41
C LEU A 85 -5.49 -19.89 4.80
N ARG A 86 -4.66 -20.90 5.08
CA ARG A 86 -4.53 -21.49 6.41
C ARG A 86 -3.94 -20.46 7.37
N LYS A 87 -4.63 -20.16 8.47
CA LYS A 87 -4.13 -19.17 9.45
C LYS A 87 -3.01 -19.76 10.31
N PHE A 88 -2.06 -18.92 10.71
CA PHE A 88 -1.06 -19.22 11.73
C PHE A 88 -0.11 -20.38 11.39
N VAL A 89 0.11 -20.63 10.08
CA VAL A 89 1.06 -21.65 9.59
C VAL A 89 2.45 -21.07 9.34
N ASP A 90 2.54 -19.76 9.08
CA ASP A 90 3.80 -19.05 8.85
C ASP A 90 4.20 -18.23 10.08
N THR A 91 5.49 -18.22 10.41
CA THR A 91 6.01 -17.46 11.56
C THR A 91 6.10 -15.96 11.24
N LEU A 92 5.97 -15.12 12.26
CA LEU A 92 6.11 -13.67 12.13
C LEU A 92 7.55 -13.31 11.72
N PRO A 93 7.77 -12.59 10.61
CA PRO A 93 9.08 -12.11 10.23
C PRO A 93 9.53 -10.98 11.16
N GLY A 94 10.80 -11.05 11.57
CA GLY A 94 11.44 -10.06 12.45
C GLY A 94 12.34 -9.07 11.70
N LEU A 95 13.04 -8.24 12.48
CA LEU A 95 14.03 -7.29 11.95
C LEU A 95 15.34 -8.00 11.59
N GLY A 96 15.82 -7.78 10.37
CA GLY A 96 17.09 -8.29 9.85
C GLY A 96 17.04 -9.76 9.42
N ALA A 97 17.95 -10.14 8.52
CA ALA A 97 17.99 -11.46 7.88
C ALA A 97 18.12 -12.63 8.87
N GLY A 98 18.71 -12.41 10.05
CA GLY A 98 18.80 -13.42 11.11
C GLY A 98 17.45 -13.78 11.75
N ASN A 99 16.41 -12.98 11.54
CA ASN A 99 15.07 -13.18 12.06
C ASN A 99 14.05 -13.48 10.95
N ALA A 100 14.51 -14.11 9.86
CA ALA A 100 13.63 -14.53 8.79
C ALA A 100 12.62 -15.59 9.25
N ASN A 101 11.40 -15.52 8.73
CA ASN A 101 10.38 -16.53 8.95
C ASN A 101 10.64 -17.81 8.11
N ASN A 102 9.74 -18.79 8.21
CA ASN A 102 9.82 -20.03 7.44
C ASN A 102 9.65 -19.85 5.92
N LEU A 103 9.20 -18.69 5.44
CA LEU A 103 9.14 -18.32 4.02
C LEU A 103 10.42 -17.61 3.54
N GLY A 104 11.33 -17.27 4.46
CA GLY A 104 12.52 -16.46 4.18
C GLY A 104 12.27 -14.95 4.22
N GLN A 105 11.07 -14.49 4.58
CA GLN A 105 10.75 -13.07 4.74
C GLN A 105 11.38 -12.53 6.02
N TYR A 106 11.89 -11.31 5.97
CA TYR A 106 12.31 -10.50 7.12
C TYR A 106 12.16 -9.02 6.75
N ILE A 107 12.20 -8.13 7.74
CA ILE A 107 12.24 -6.69 7.50
C ILE A 107 13.70 -6.24 7.58
N PRO A 108 14.35 -5.84 6.47
CA PRO A 108 15.71 -5.32 6.51
C PRO A 108 15.87 -4.14 7.46
N VAL A 109 17.07 -3.97 8.02
CA VAL A 109 17.43 -2.82 8.86
C VAL A 109 18.52 -2.05 8.16
N ALA A 110 18.29 -0.77 7.92
CA ALA A 110 19.23 0.11 7.25
C ALA A 110 20.51 0.26 8.08
N VAL A 111 21.67 0.30 7.41
CA VAL A 111 22.97 0.49 8.06
C VAL A 111 23.50 1.87 7.66
N PRO A 112 23.70 2.81 8.59
CA PRO A 112 24.05 4.18 8.25
C PRO A 112 25.45 4.26 7.65
N ASP A 113 25.61 5.06 6.59
CA ASP A 113 26.89 5.66 6.25
C ASP A 113 27.08 6.93 7.09
N ILE A 114 28.03 6.90 8.01
CA ILE A 114 28.33 8.02 8.92
C ILE A 114 29.51 8.89 8.45
N THR A 115 30.07 8.56 7.28
CA THR A 115 31.33 9.12 6.77
C THR A 115 31.10 10.12 5.64
N THR A 116 30.11 9.89 4.77
CA THR A 116 29.79 10.80 3.65
C THR A 116 29.30 12.17 4.15
N TYR A 117 28.50 12.19 5.22
CA TYR A 117 28.04 13.41 5.88
C TYR A 117 28.30 13.33 7.39
N PRO A 118 29.52 13.64 7.86
CA PRO A 118 29.87 13.53 9.28
C PRO A 118 28.88 14.26 10.19
N GLY A 119 28.43 13.57 11.24
CA GLY A 119 27.43 14.08 12.20
C GLY A 119 25.99 13.78 11.79
N SER A 120 25.79 13.01 10.73
CA SER A 120 24.49 12.58 10.20
C SER A 120 24.57 11.13 9.74
N ASP A 121 23.42 10.48 9.65
CA ASP A 121 23.32 9.17 9.00
C ASP A 121 22.90 9.36 7.54
N TYR A 122 23.58 8.68 6.61
CA TYR A 122 23.30 8.75 5.18
C TYR A 122 22.88 7.40 4.60
N TYR A 123 21.88 7.46 3.73
CA TYR A 123 21.34 6.31 3.02
C TYR A 123 21.06 6.66 1.55
N GLU A 124 21.39 5.74 0.64
CA GLU A 124 20.87 5.71 -0.73
C GLU A 124 19.81 4.63 -0.79
N ILE A 125 18.56 5.03 -1.02
CA ILE A 125 17.39 4.16 -0.99
C ILE A 125 16.79 4.11 -2.39
N GLU A 126 16.81 2.94 -3.01
CA GLU A 126 16.14 2.66 -4.27
C GLU A 126 14.72 2.14 -4.04
N LEU A 127 13.79 2.59 -4.86
CA LEU A 127 12.49 1.95 -5.06
C LEU A 127 12.60 0.92 -6.18
N ARG A 128 12.24 -0.34 -5.89
CA ARG A 128 12.28 -1.44 -6.85
C ARG A 128 10.98 -2.21 -6.89
N GLU A 129 10.68 -2.78 -8.05
CA GLU A 129 9.67 -3.82 -8.20
C GLU A 129 10.32 -5.21 -7.99
N PHE A 130 9.66 -6.09 -7.25
CA PHE A 130 10.15 -7.42 -6.91
C PHE A 130 9.00 -8.39 -6.65
N ARG A 131 9.31 -9.66 -6.39
CA ARG A 131 8.33 -10.70 -6.05
C ARG A 131 8.67 -11.34 -4.71
N GLU A 132 7.68 -11.51 -3.84
CA GLU A 132 7.84 -12.16 -2.53
C GLU A 132 6.62 -13.01 -2.20
N GLN A 133 6.85 -14.19 -1.61
CA GLN A 133 5.77 -15.07 -1.18
C GLN A 133 5.19 -14.58 0.13
N MET A 134 3.90 -14.22 0.12
CA MET A 134 3.24 -13.57 1.27
C MET A 134 2.56 -14.57 2.22
N HIS A 135 2.45 -15.84 1.82
CA HIS A 135 1.88 -16.95 2.60
C HIS A 135 2.28 -18.31 2.02
N SER A 136 2.37 -19.36 2.84
CA SER A 136 2.66 -20.74 2.42
C SER A 136 1.67 -21.31 1.38
N ASP A 137 0.42 -20.81 1.38
CA ASP A 137 -0.63 -21.21 0.43
C ASP A 137 -0.70 -20.32 -0.83
N LEU A 138 0.12 -19.26 -0.88
CA LEU A 138 0.24 -18.41 -2.07
C LEU A 138 1.44 -18.83 -2.94
N PRO A 139 1.44 -18.50 -4.24
CA PRO A 139 2.56 -18.80 -5.13
C PRO A 139 3.92 -18.28 -4.63
N ALA A 140 4.99 -18.98 -5.03
CA ALA A 140 6.37 -18.71 -4.64
C ALA A 140 7.28 -18.47 -5.85
N GLY A 141 8.51 -17.99 -5.56
CA GLY A 141 9.55 -17.79 -6.56
C GLY A 141 9.12 -16.84 -7.68
N LEU A 142 9.30 -17.25 -8.93
CA LEU A 142 8.93 -16.43 -10.08
C LEU A 142 7.42 -16.15 -10.17
N ASN A 143 6.56 -16.89 -9.48
CA ASN A 143 5.11 -16.64 -9.52
C ASN A 143 4.61 -15.93 -8.25
N ALA A 144 5.48 -15.58 -7.31
CA ALA A 144 5.07 -14.92 -6.09
C ALA A 144 4.48 -13.52 -6.36
N THR A 145 3.77 -12.99 -5.36
CA THR A 145 3.09 -11.69 -5.43
C THR A 145 4.07 -10.60 -5.85
N THR A 146 3.73 -9.86 -6.91
CA THR A 146 4.51 -8.70 -7.35
C THR A 146 4.25 -7.52 -6.41
N LEU A 147 5.32 -6.85 -5.99
CA LEU A 147 5.33 -5.77 -5.01
C LEU A 147 6.30 -4.68 -5.46
N ARG A 148 6.13 -3.48 -4.91
CA ARG A 148 7.15 -2.43 -4.92
C ARG A 148 7.66 -2.21 -3.50
N GLY A 149 8.95 -1.90 -3.33
CA GLY A 149 9.52 -1.71 -2.01
C GLY A 149 10.88 -1.03 -2.04
N TYR A 150 11.34 -0.62 -0.87
CA TYR A 150 12.58 0.14 -0.73
C TYR A 150 13.79 -0.79 -0.48
N MET A 151 14.95 -0.37 -0.96
CA MET A 151 16.20 -1.09 -0.80
C MET A 151 17.36 -0.12 -0.61
N GLN A 152 18.13 -0.28 0.46
CA GLN A 152 19.38 0.46 0.61
C GLN A 152 20.43 -0.11 -0.36
N VAL A 153 21.10 0.76 -1.11
CA VAL A 153 22.10 0.38 -2.12
C VAL A 153 23.52 0.84 -1.82
N ASN A 154 23.72 1.87 -0.98
CA ASN A 154 25.04 2.19 -0.47
C ASN A 154 25.42 1.27 0.70
N LEU A 155 26.72 1.01 0.86
CA LEU A 155 27.23 0.31 2.03
C LEU A 155 27.24 1.25 3.24
N GLY A 156 26.81 0.75 4.39
CA GLY A 156 26.92 1.42 5.68
C GLY A 156 28.27 1.18 6.36
N THR A 157 28.57 1.98 7.37
CA THR A 157 29.87 2.01 8.05
C THR A 157 29.99 0.91 9.12
N ASP A 158 31.05 0.11 9.07
CA ASP A 158 31.42 -0.81 10.16
C ASP A 158 32.17 -0.07 11.27
N THR A 159 31.48 0.20 12.38
CA THR A 159 32.07 0.90 13.53
C THR A 159 32.78 -0.04 14.52
N THR A 160 33.07 -1.29 14.16
CA THR A 160 33.74 -2.25 15.06
C THR A 160 35.19 -1.86 15.36
N ALA A 161 35.87 -1.25 14.39
CA ALA A 161 37.28 -0.87 14.50
C ALA A 161 37.51 0.65 14.54
N CYS A 162 36.52 1.47 14.19
CA CYS A 162 36.62 2.92 14.07
C CYS A 162 35.52 3.63 14.87
N THR A 163 35.57 4.95 14.90
CA THR A 163 34.63 5.78 15.66
C THR A 163 33.96 6.82 14.78
N ASP A 164 32.77 7.27 15.18
CA ASP A 164 32.06 8.30 14.41
C ASP A 164 32.96 9.56 14.24
N PRO A 165 33.24 9.98 12.99
CA PRO A 165 34.15 11.10 12.72
C PRO A 165 33.68 12.43 13.33
N SER A 166 32.38 12.60 13.60
CA SER A 166 31.84 13.80 14.23
C SER A 166 32.19 13.95 15.72
N LEU A 167 32.60 12.86 16.38
CA LEU A 167 32.95 12.88 17.80
C LEU A 167 34.35 13.45 18.05
N ASN A 168 35.18 13.64 17.01
CA ASN A 168 36.57 14.09 17.11
C ASN A 168 37.41 13.24 18.10
N ILE A 169 37.21 11.92 18.09
CA ILE A 169 37.97 10.97 18.89
C ILE A 169 38.98 10.19 18.03
N ALA A 170 39.90 9.47 18.68
CA ALA A 170 40.96 8.75 17.98
C ALA A 170 40.39 7.61 17.11
N ASN A 171 40.99 7.42 15.94
CA ASN A 171 40.59 6.45 14.92
C ASN A 171 39.17 6.71 14.35
N PRO A 172 38.93 7.88 13.74
CA PRO A 172 37.65 8.16 13.08
C PRO A 172 37.47 7.24 11.87
N CYS A 173 36.22 6.82 11.62
CA CYS A 173 35.87 6.06 10.42
C CYS A 173 36.10 6.90 9.17
N ASP A 174 36.48 6.25 8.08
CA ASP A 174 36.56 6.82 6.74
C ASP A 174 35.77 5.99 5.72
N ALA A 175 35.79 6.42 4.46
CA ALA A 175 35.01 5.77 3.41
C ALA A 175 35.38 4.29 3.18
N ALA A 176 36.57 3.84 3.59
CA ALA A 176 36.96 2.43 3.49
C ALA A 176 36.24 1.54 4.52
N ASP A 177 35.68 2.13 5.59
CA ASP A 177 34.90 1.42 6.60
C ASP A 177 33.45 1.15 6.16
N ASN A 178 32.98 1.77 5.05
CA ASN A 178 31.67 1.51 4.46
C ASN A 178 31.63 0.14 3.78
N THR A 179 31.44 -0.91 4.58
CA THR A 179 31.55 -2.32 4.17
C THR A 179 30.31 -3.15 4.48
N LEU A 180 29.35 -2.62 5.23
CA LEU A 180 28.16 -3.34 5.66
C LEU A 180 27.02 -3.15 4.66
N SER A 181 26.38 -4.24 4.25
CA SER A 181 25.15 -4.18 3.47
C SER A 181 23.94 -4.38 4.39
N ALA A 182 22.89 -3.57 4.21
CA ALA A 182 21.61 -3.73 4.91
C ALA A 182 20.82 -4.95 4.43
N GLN A 183 20.88 -5.24 3.12
CA GLN A 183 20.16 -6.33 2.47
C GLN A 183 20.81 -6.73 1.14
N ALA A 184 20.65 -7.99 0.76
CA ALA A 184 21.12 -8.48 -0.55
C ALA A 184 20.07 -8.27 -1.65
N GLU A 185 18.79 -8.35 -1.30
CA GLU A 185 17.64 -8.26 -2.19
C GLU A 185 16.55 -7.35 -1.57
N PRO A 186 15.61 -6.81 -2.35
CA PRO A 186 14.45 -6.11 -1.81
C PRO A 186 13.57 -7.06 -0.99
N HIS A 187 13.05 -6.56 0.13
CA HIS A 187 12.09 -7.26 0.98
C HIS A 187 10.97 -6.30 1.38
N TYR A 188 9.77 -6.84 1.57
CA TYR A 188 8.61 -6.03 1.91
C TYR A 188 8.82 -5.27 3.23
N LEU A 189 8.36 -4.01 3.30
CA LEU A 189 8.52 -3.10 4.45
C LEU A 189 9.96 -2.68 4.79
N GLY A 190 10.94 -3.06 3.97
CA GLY A 190 12.34 -2.74 4.17
C GLY A 190 12.84 -1.52 3.38
N PRO A 191 13.98 -0.94 3.78
CA PRO A 191 14.63 -1.14 5.07
C PRO A 191 14.03 -0.26 6.18
N VAL A 192 13.94 -0.78 7.41
CA VAL A 192 13.65 0.04 8.59
C VAL A 192 14.87 0.88 8.94
N ILE A 193 14.68 2.18 9.12
CA ILE A 193 15.72 3.09 9.61
C ILE A 193 15.57 3.23 11.12
N VAL A 194 16.62 2.87 11.87
CA VAL A 194 16.71 3.12 13.32
C VAL A 194 17.61 4.33 13.54
N ALA A 195 17.01 5.47 13.82
CA ALA A 195 17.69 6.74 13.99
C ALA A 195 17.84 7.13 15.47
N GLN A 196 18.81 7.99 15.76
CA GLN A 196 18.97 8.61 17.07
C GLN A 196 18.32 9.99 17.08
N LYS A 197 17.66 10.32 18.20
CA LYS A 197 17.14 11.66 18.45
C LYS A 197 18.26 12.69 18.31
N ASP A 198 17.94 13.83 17.70
CA ASP A 198 18.84 14.96 17.44
C ASP A 198 20.03 14.65 16.52
N ARG A 199 20.07 13.45 15.90
CA ARG A 199 20.99 13.11 14.82
C ARG A 199 20.22 13.10 13.50
N PRO A 200 20.54 14.00 12.55
CA PRO A 200 19.79 14.08 11.31
C PRO A 200 20.10 12.89 10.39
N VAL A 201 19.10 12.50 9.61
CA VAL A 201 19.22 11.53 8.52
C VAL A 201 19.17 12.26 7.19
N ARG A 202 20.08 11.92 6.28
CA ARG A 202 20.05 12.30 4.87
C ARG A 202 19.75 11.08 4.01
N VAL A 203 18.84 11.24 3.05
CA VAL A 203 18.49 10.17 2.12
C VAL A 203 18.64 10.69 0.70
N LYS A 204 19.30 9.90 -0.15
CA LYS A 204 19.16 10.01 -1.61
C LYS A 204 18.15 8.94 -2.03
N PHE A 205 16.96 9.37 -2.41
CA PHE A 205 15.92 8.50 -2.93
C PHE A 205 16.08 8.35 -4.43
N ILE A 206 16.04 7.11 -4.92
CA ILE A 206 16.24 6.76 -6.32
C ILE A 206 15.02 5.97 -6.78
N ASN A 207 14.30 6.48 -7.77
CA ASN A 207 13.21 5.76 -8.40
C ASN A 207 13.79 4.82 -9.48
N ALA A 208 13.97 3.54 -9.12
CA ALA A 208 14.53 2.50 -9.98
C ALA A 208 13.44 1.56 -10.55
N LEU A 209 12.18 2.02 -10.60
CA LEU A 209 11.11 1.29 -11.28
C LEU A 209 11.36 1.22 -12.80
N PRO A 210 10.80 0.22 -13.49
CA PRO A 210 10.89 0.15 -14.94
C PRO A 210 10.21 1.36 -15.62
N THR A 211 10.59 1.63 -16.86
CA THR A 211 10.04 2.74 -17.66
C THR A 211 8.99 2.30 -18.68
N GLY A 212 8.20 3.25 -19.18
CA GLY A 212 7.11 2.98 -20.12
C GLY A 212 6.09 1.98 -19.53
N ALA A 213 5.55 1.10 -20.37
CA ALA A 213 4.53 0.13 -19.95
C ALA A 213 5.00 -0.85 -18.86
N GLY A 214 6.31 -1.06 -18.70
CA GLY A 214 6.85 -1.87 -17.61
C GLY A 214 6.78 -1.17 -16.24
N GLY A 215 6.64 0.16 -16.23
CA GLY A 215 6.46 0.98 -15.03
C GLY A 215 5.01 1.18 -14.63
N ASP A 216 4.05 0.71 -15.43
CA ASP A 216 2.65 0.84 -15.10
C ASP A 216 2.32 0.09 -13.80
N LEU A 217 1.36 0.60 -13.03
CA LEU A 217 0.91 -0.09 -11.84
C LEU A 217 0.17 -1.36 -12.28
N PHE A 218 0.54 -2.49 -11.68
CA PHE A 218 -0.13 -3.79 -11.86
C PHE A 218 -1.42 -3.90 -11.02
N VAL A 219 -1.94 -2.77 -10.53
CA VAL A 219 -3.24 -2.62 -9.87
C VAL A 219 -4.01 -1.48 -10.52
N PRO A 220 -5.35 -1.52 -10.50
CA PRO A 220 -6.19 -0.53 -11.15
C PRO A 220 -5.87 0.93 -10.83
N VAL A 221 -5.60 1.72 -11.87
CA VAL A 221 -5.43 3.18 -11.80
C VAL A 221 -6.61 3.88 -12.45
N ASP A 222 -7.26 4.77 -11.70
CA ASP A 222 -8.27 5.67 -12.26
C ASP A 222 -7.63 6.98 -12.70
N THR A 223 -7.53 7.09 -14.02
CA THR A 223 -6.94 8.24 -14.70
C THR A 223 -7.87 9.47 -14.72
N SER A 224 -9.11 9.35 -14.26
CA SER A 224 -9.97 10.53 -14.06
C SER A 224 -9.63 11.32 -12.80
N ILE A 225 -8.85 10.73 -11.88
CA ILE A 225 -8.41 11.40 -10.67
C ILE A 225 -7.30 12.39 -11.00
N MET A 226 -7.41 13.59 -10.40
CA MET A 226 -6.35 14.59 -10.49
C MET A 226 -5.03 14.01 -10.00
N GLY A 227 -3.99 14.12 -10.82
CA GLY A 227 -2.69 13.53 -10.53
C GLY A 227 -2.56 12.07 -10.93
N ALA A 228 -3.55 11.43 -11.55
CA ALA A 228 -3.46 10.03 -12.01
C ALA A 228 -3.74 9.83 -13.51
N GLY A 229 -4.21 10.85 -14.23
CA GLY A 229 -4.35 10.83 -15.69
C GLY A 229 -3.91 12.13 -16.34
N PRO A 230 -4.77 12.88 -17.06
CA PRO A 230 -4.30 14.02 -17.84
C PRO A 230 -3.64 15.12 -16.98
N PHE A 231 -2.57 15.70 -17.52
CA PHE A 231 -1.91 16.90 -17.00
C PHE A 231 -1.82 17.99 -18.07
N GLU A 232 -1.71 19.22 -17.60
CA GLU A 232 -1.35 20.39 -18.40
C GLU A 232 -0.28 21.18 -17.64
N ILE A 233 0.85 21.49 -18.29
CA ILE A 233 1.93 22.30 -17.72
C ILE A 233 2.43 23.32 -18.74
N ASP A 234 2.82 24.50 -18.28
CA ASP A 234 3.37 25.60 -19.08
C ASP A 234 4.76 26.05 -18.58
N TYR A 235 5.49 25.12 -17.97
CA TYR A 235 6.84 25.32 -17.46
C TYR A 235 7.67 24.04 -17.60
N ASP A 236 8.99 24.19 -17.66
CA ASP A 236 9.95 23.10 -17.62
C ASP A 236 10.00 22.54 -16.19
N PRO A 237 9.64 21.26 -15.96
CA PRO A 237 9.47 20.72 -14.61
C PRO A 237 10.77 20.59 -13.83
N VAL A 238 11.93 20.60 -14.49
CA VAL A 238 13.24 20.48 -13.84
C VAL A 238 13.78 21.88 -13.50
N THR A 239 13.83 22.78 -14.48
CA THR A 239 14.39 24.14 -14.31
C THR A 239 13.39 25.16 -13.76
N LYS A 240 12.10 24.82 -13.74
CA LYS A 240 10.96 25.67 -13.35
C LYS A 240 10.80 26.93 -14.21
N ALA A 241 11.48 27.01 -15.35
CA ALA A 241 11.35 28.12 -16.30
C ALA A 241 10.07 28.00 -17.13
N ALA A 242 9.47 29.12 -17.54
CA ALA A 242 8.29 29.09 -18.40
C ALA A 242 8.56 28.39 -19.74
N ALA A 243 7.60 27.60 -20.20
CA ALA A 243 7.65 26.81 -21.44
C ALA A 243 6.30 26.87 -22.18
N PRO A 244 6.21 26.47 -23.46
CA PRO A 244 4.93 26.29 -24.12
C PRO A 244 4.03 25.30 -23.37
N LEU A 245 2.70 25.47 -23.48
CA LEU A 245 1.74 24.54 -22.90
C LEU A 245 1.95 23.13 -23.47
N THR A 246 2.18 22.18 -22.59
CA THR A 246 2.31 20.75 -22.88
C THR A 246 1.24 19.99 -22.11
N THR A 247 0.65 19.01 -22.77
CA THR A 247 -0.40 18.16 -22.21
C THR A 247 -0.03 16.70 -22.43
N GLY A 248 -0.34 15.85 -21.46
CA GLY A 248 -0.11 14.41 -21.54
C GLY A 248 -0.81 13.71 -20.40
N ASP A 249 -0.45 12.46 -20.13
CA ASP A 249 -0.95 11.70 -18.99
C ASP A 249 0.18 11.46 -17.98
N PHE A 250 -0.13 11.54 -16.70
CA PHE A 250 0.79 11.19 -15.63
C PHE A 250 1.17 9.71 -15.74
N THR A 251 2.48 9.41 -15.68
CA THR A 251 2.94 8.01 -15.63
C THR A 251 2.63 7.39 -14.26
N GLN A 252 2.48 6.07 -14.20
CA GLN A 252 2.08 5.36 -12.98
C GLN A 252 3.27 4.86 -12.14
N ASN A 253 4.50 5.08 -12.60
CA ASN A 253 5.76 4.82 -11.90
C ASN A 253 6.30 6.05 -11.14
N ARG A 254 5.44 7.02 -10.80
CA ARG A 254 5.85 8.16 -9.96
C ARG A 254 5.95 7.74 -8.50
N ALA A 255 6.95 8.27 -7.80
CA ALA A 255 7.12 8.04 -6.37
C ALA A 255 7.77 9.23 -5.66
N ASP A 256 7.49 9.39 -4.37
CA ASP A 256 8.25 10.20 -3.41
C ASP A 256 8.35 9.51 -2.04
N LEU A 257 8.97 10.18 -1.06
CA LEU A 257 9.03 9.71 0.32
C LEU A 257 8.41 10.77 1.24
N HIS A 258 7.39 10.38 2.01
CA HIS A 258 6.88 11.13 3.15
C HIS A 258 7.26 10.44 4.45
N LEU A 259 7.97 11.13 5.35
CA LEU A 259 8.25 10.65 6.71
C LEU A 259 7.08 10.99 7.64
N HIS A 260 6.15 10.04 7.79
CA HIS A 260 4.95 10.24 8.58
C HIS A 260 5.26 10.42 10.07
N GLY A 261 4.83 11.56 10.62
CA GLY A 261 5.11 11.94 12.00
C GLY A 261 6.50 12.55 12.21
N GLY A 262 7.24 12.79 11.13
CA GLY A 262 8.54 13.46 11.14
C GLY A 262 8.40 14.97 11.29
N ARG A 263 9.32 15.56 12.05
CA ARG A 263 9.52 17.01 12.15
C ARG A 263 10.54 17.41 11.09
N THR A 264 10.03 17.71 9.91
CA THR A 264 10.84 17.77 8.70
C THR A 264 10.69 19.15 8.02
N PRO A 265 11.76 19.71 7.41
CA PRO A 265 11.63 20.87 6.54
C PRO A 265 10.74 20.56 5.34
N TRP A 266 9.99 21.54 4.83
CA TRP A 266 9.00 21.30 3.76
C TRP A 266 9.59 20.65 2.50
N ILE A 267 10.82 20.99 2.10
CA ILE A 267 11.52 20.40 0.94
C ILE A 267 11.84 18.91 1.12
N SER A 268 11.72 18.37 2.34
CA SER A 268 12.00 16.97 2.66
C SER A 268 10.80 16.27 3.29
N ASP A 269 9.64 16.92 3.30
CA ASP A 269 8.44 16.37 3.92
C ASP A 269 7.78 15.32 3.02
N GLY A 270 7.94 15.40 1.70
CA GLY A 270 7.24 14.51 0.76
C GLY A 270 5.82 14.99 0.52
N THR A 271 5.65 16.28 0.19
CA THR A 271 4.34 16.80 -0.22
C THR A 271 3.88 16.07 -1.49
N PRO A 272 2.57 15.97 -1.76
CA PRO A 272 2.08 15.24 -2.92
C PRO A 272 2.67 15.67 -4.27
N HIS A 273 3.25 16.86 -4.37
CA HIS A 273 3.84 17.39 -5.60
C HIS A 273 5.37 17.25 -5.64
N GLN A 274 5.96 16.41 -4.80
CA GLN A 274 7.39 16.09 -4.77
C GLN A 274 7.75 14.75 -5.42
N TRP A 275 6.81 14.15 -6.15
CA TRP A 275 7.08 12.91 -6.89
C TRP A 275 8.12 13.09 -8.00
N ILE A 276 8.81 12.00 -8.30
CA ILE A 276 9.73 11.84 -9.42
C ILE A 276 9.38 10.58 -10.22
N THR A 277 9.58 10.59 -11.54
CA THR A 277 9.58 9.38 -12.38
C THR A 277 10.96 8.72 -12.38
N PRO A 278 11.11 7.47 -12.87
CA PRO A 278 12.42 6.86 -13.04
C PRO A 278 13.29 7.61 -14.05
N ALA A 279 14.60 7.41 -13.95
CA ALA A 279 15.54 7.96 -14.93
C ALA A 279 15.25 7.38 -16.32
N GLY A 280 15.09 8.26 -17.31
CA GLY A 280 14.81 7.85 -18.69
C GLY A 280 13.35 7.50 -18.99
N GLU A 281 12.40 7.83 -18.09
CA GLU A 281 10.97 7.73 -18.38
C GLU A 281 10.58 8.59 -19.59
N THR A 282 9.67 8.08 -20.43
CA THR A 282 9.19 8.79 -21.62
C THR A 282 8.01 9.67 -21.25
N THR A 283 8.31 10.83 -20.64
CA THR A 283 7.29 11.81 -20.24
C THR A 283 7.83 13.24 -20.35
N ASP A 284 6.92 14.17 -20.66
CA ASP A 284 7.21 15.61 -20.61
C ASP A 284 7.09 16.18 -19.18
N TYR A 285 6.64 15.38 -18.21
CA TYR A 285 6.49 15.79 -16.81
C TYR A 285 7.21 14.84 -15.83
N PRO A 286 8.56 14.75 -15.87
CA PRO A 286 9.34 13.77 -15.10
C PRO A 286 9.45 14.04 -13.58
N THR A 287 9.04 15.22 -13.11
CA THR A 287 9.17 15.60 -11.71
C THR A 287 8.12 16.61 -11.31
N GLY A 288 7.61 16.49 -10.09
CA GLY A 288 6.56 17.35 -9.56
C GLY A 288 7.02 18.79 -9.33
N VAL A 289 6.04 19.71 -9.29
CA VAL A 289 6.31 21.15 -9.15
C VAL A 289 7.08 21.52 -7.88
N SER A 290 6.92 20.74 -6.80
CA SER A 290 7.50 21.03 -5.49
C SER A 290 8.81 20.31 -5.21
N VAL A 291 9.36 19.55 -6.17
CA VAL A 291 10.67 18.88 -5.99
C VAL A 291 11.77 19.93 -5.83
N GLU A 292 12.48 19.82 -4.70
CA GLU A 292 13.62 20.62 -4.32
C GLU A 292 14.63 19.71 -3.61
N ASN A 293 15.88 19.71 -4.07
CA ASN A 293 16.94 18.94 -3.42
C ASN A 293 17.44 19.64 -2.15
N VAL A 294 17.90 18.85 -1.18
CA VAL A 294 18.58 19.34 0.02
C VAL A 294 19.80 20.17 -0.40
N PRO A 295 19.91 21.46 -0.03
CA PRO A 295 20.92 22.37 -0.58
C PRO A 295 22.39 21.99 -0.37
N ASP A 296 22.69 21.18 0.66
CA ASP A 296 24.05 20.74 0.98
C ASP A 296 24.37 19.31 0.47
N MET A 297 23.46 18.71 -0.30
CA MET A 297 23.67 17.45 -0.99
C MET A 297 23.90 17.71 -2.49
N PRO A 298 24.79 16.97 -3.16
CA PRO A 298 24.93 17.05 -4.62
C PRO A 298 23.61 16.77 -5.33
N ASP A 299 23.42 17.40 -6.50
CA ASP A 299 22.32 17.06 -7.40
C ASP A 299 22.40 15.55 -7.74
N PRO A 300 21.39 14.75 -7.37
CA PRO A 300 21.44 13.31 -7.56
C PRO A 300 21.17 12.90 -9.02
N GLY A 301 20.78 13.84 -9.89
CA GLY A 301 20.45 13.60 -11.28
C GLY A 301 19.02 13.09 -11.52
N PRO A 302 18.65 12.83 -12.79
CA PRO A 302 17.31 12.36 -13.15
C PRO A 302 16.94 11.06 -12.43
N GLY A 303 15.66 10.93 -12.05
CA GLY A 303 15.16 9.75 -11.34
C GLY A 303 15.58 9.65 -9.89
N ALA A 304 16.13 10.72 -9.31
CA ALA A 304 16.50 10.77 -7.91
C ALA A 304 16.22 12.14 -7.29
N GLN A 305 16.06 12.18 -5.97
CA GLN A 305 15.92 13.40 -5.17
C GLN A 305 16.45 13.17 -3.76
N THR A 306 16.72 14.25 -3.02
CA THR A 306 17.33 14.17 -1.68
C THR A 306 16.38 14.65 -0.56
N TYR A 307 16.51 14.02 0.62
CA TYR A 307 15.72 14.30 1.81
C TYR A 307 16.61 14.53 3.04
N TYR A 308 16.18 15.43 3.92
CA TYR A 308 16.81 15.72 5.20
C TYR A 308 15.78 15.65 6.34
N TRP A 309 15.94 14.66 7.22
CA TRP A 309 15.08 14.45 8.39
C TRP A 309 15.84 14.81 9.67
N THR A 310 15.31 15.79 10.41
CA THR A 310 16.06 16.41 11.53
C THR A 310 16.21 15.52 12.75
N ASN A 311 15.23 14.62 12.98
CA ASN A 311 15.05 13.85 14.20
C ASN A 311 15.00 14.67 15.51
N GLN A 312 14.68 15.96 15.41
CA GLN A 312 14.55 16.87 16.56
C GLN A 312 13.16 16.76 17.22
N GLN A 313 12.82 15.55 17.64
CA GLN A 313 11.56 15.18 18.28
C GLN A 313 11.74 14.02 19.27
N SER A 314 10.67 13.63 19.98
CA SER A 314 10.75 12.53 20.94
C SER A 314 10.89 11.16 20.25
N ALA A 315 11.55 10.21 20.93
CA ALA A 315 11.55 8.82 20.53
C ALA A 315 10.12 8.30 20.29
N ARG A 316 9.93 7.61 19.16
CA ARG A 316 8.66 7.01 18.72
C ARG A 316 8.91 6.16 17.47
N MET A 317 7.96 5.28 17.16
CA MET A 317 7.83 4.67 15.84
C MET A 317 7.14 5.65 14.89
N LEU A 318 7.73 5.80 13.73
CA LEU A 318 7.26 6.49 12.53
C LEU A 318 7.28 5.45 11.39
N PHE A 319 6.97 5.92 10.19
CA PHE A 319 7.17 5.17 8.96
C PHE A 319 7.38 6.18 7.83
N TYR A 320 8.07 5.76 6.79
CA TYR A 320 8.16 6.51 5.55
C TYR A 320 7.46 5.74 4.44
N HIS A 321 6.75 6.46 3.57
CA HIS A 321 5.93 5.85 2.53
C HIS A 321 5.76 6.80 1.35
N ASP A 322 5.29 6.26 0.22
CA ASP A 322 4.95 7.08 -0.94
C ASP A 322 3.79 8.03 -0.66
N HIS A 323 3.83 9.21 -1.27
CA HIS A 323 2.85 10.27 -1.13
C HIS A 323 2.51 10.92 -2.49
N ALA A 324 2.84 10.27 -3.62
CA ALA A 324 2.67 10.82 -4.95
C ALA A 324 1.21 11.18 -5.27
N TRP A 325 0.99 12.41 -5.76
CA TRP A 325 -0.33 12.95 -6.07
C TRP A 325 -1.15 12.01 -6.97
N GLY A 326 -2.39 11.73 -6.55
CA GLY A 326 -3.37 10.92 -7.28
C GLY A 326 -3.24 9.40 -7.08
N ILE A 327 -2.07 8.88 -6.71
CA ILE A 327 -1.76 7.43 -6.68
C ILE A 327 -1.21 6.90 -5.36
N THR A 328 -1.04 7.73 -4.32
CA THR A 328 -0.57 7.32 -2.98
C THR A 328 -1.20 6.02 -2.47
N ARG A 329 -2.53 5.89 -2.58
CA ARG A 329 -3.27 4.70 -2.11
C ARG A 329 -2.77 3.41 -2.78
N LEU A 330 -2.37 3.49 -4.04
CA LEU A 330 -1.95 2.35 -4.86
C LEU A 330 -0.49 2.02 -4.58
N ASN A 331 0.40 3.02 -4.60
CA ASN A 331 1.83 2.86 -4.30
C ASN A 331 2.03 2.23 -2.90
N VAL A 332 1.36 2.77 -1.88
CA VAL A 332 1.39 2.21 -0.53
C VAL A 332 0.80 0.79 -0.48
N TYR A 333 -0.28 0.54 -1.24
CA TYR A 333 -0.89 -0.79 -1.30
C TYR A 333 0.02 -1.83 -1.95
N VAL A 334 0.78 -1.48 -3.00
CA VAL A 334 1.73 -2.41 -3.64
C VAL A 334 3.05 -2.54 -2.89
N GLY A 335 3.30 -1.69 -1.89
CA GLY A 335 4.35 -1.91 -0.88
C GLY A 335 5.30 -0.76 -0.56
N GLU A 336 5.05 0.43 -1.08
CA GLU A 336 5.91 1.60 -0.87
C GLU A 336 5.72 2.21 0.53
N ALA A 337 6.10 1.45 1.56
CA ALA A 337 6.11 1.84 2.96
C ALA A 337 7.18 1.07 3.73
N ALA A 338 7.85 1.71 4.69
CA ALA A 338 8.82 1.07 5.57
C ALA A 338 8.90 1.79 6.93
N GLY A 339 9.32 1.07 7.97
CA GLY A 339 9.35 1.61 9.33
C GLY A 339 10.49 2.61 9.56
N TYR A 340 10.30 3.51 10.52
CA TYR A 340 11.32 4.45 10.96
C TYR A 340 11.25 4.62 12.47
N LEU A 341 12.32 4.35 13.19
CA LEU A 341 12.30 4.35 14.65
C LEU A 341 13.31 5.35 15.21
N ILE A 342 12.83 6.35 15.96
CA ILE A 342 13.69 7.27 16.69
C ILE A 342 13.92 6.73 18.10
N ARG A 343 15.19 6.56 18.47
CA ARG A 343 15.65 6.20 19.82
C ARG A 343 16.17 7.42 20.57
N ASP A 344 16.07 7.41 21.90
CA ASP A 344 16.72 8.41 22.74
C ASP A 344 17.34 7.82 24.01
N THR A 345 18.18 8.62 24.66
CA THR A 345 18.93 8.22 25.86
C THR A 345 18.02 7.98 27.07
N VAL A 346 16.82 8.55 27.11
CA VAL A 346 15.86 8.36 28.20
C VAL A 346 15.22 6.98 28.09
N GLU A 347 14.78 6.59 26.89
CA GLU A 347 14.30 5.24 26.61
C GLU A 347 15.37 4.20 26.97
N GLN A 348 16.61 4.40 26.53
CA GLN A 348 17.73 3.50 26.85
C GLN A 348 18.02 3.41 28.35
N ALA A 349 17.89 4.52 29.09
CA ALA A 349 18.03 4.51 30.54
C ALA A 349 16.92 3.72 31.23
N LEU A 350 15.68 3.81 30.73
CA LEU A 350 14.54 3.02 31.26
C LEU A 350 14.70 1.53 30.98
N ILE A 351 15.23 1.15 29.80
CA ILE A 351 15.58 -0.24 29.46
C ILE A 351 16.67 -0.75 30.41
N THR A 352 17.75 0.03 30.56
CA THR A 352 18.89 -0.32 31.44
C THR A 352 18.45 -0.49 32.90
N ALA A 353 17.53 0.35 33.37
CA ALA A 353 16.95 0.26 34.71
C ALA A 353 15.94 -0.89 34.87
N GLY A 354 15.60 -1.61 33.79
CA GLY A 354 14.58 -2.66 33.78
C GLY A 354 13.16 -2.15 34.02
N VAL A 355 12.93 -0.84 33.81
CA VAL A 355 11.60 -0.21 33.95
C VAL A 355 10.72 -0.56 32.76
N ILE A 356 11.32 -0.62 31.57
CA ILE A 356 10.68 -1.13 30.35
C ILE A 356 11.53 -2.26 29.75
N PRO A 357 10.94 -3.17 28.95
CA PRO A 357 11.67 -4.27 28.32
C PRO A 357 12.70 -3.81 27.29
N SER A 358 13.78 -4.59 27.14
CA SER A 358 14.70 -4.48 26.01
C SER A 358 14.15 -5.12 24.73
N ASP A 359 13.27 -6.11 24.89
CA ASP A 359 12.75 -6.89 23.78
C ASP A 359 11.58 -6.14 23.13
N GLU A 360 11.73 -5.87 21.83
CA GLU A 360 10.75 -5.12 21.05
C GLU A 360 10.39 -5.87 19.77
N ILE A 361 9.09 -5.85 19.46
CA ILE A 361 8.55 -6.48 18.27
C ILE A 361 7.81 -5.41 17.48
N PRO A 362 8.35 -4.96 16.33
CA PRO A 362 7.64 -4.06 15.45
C PRO A 362 6.51 -4.82 14.78
N LEU A 363 5.32 -4.23 14.79
CA LEU A 363 4.15 -4.74 14.08
C LEU A 363 3.68 -3.70 13.07
N VAL A 364 3.87 -3.99 11.79
CA VAL A 364 3.24 -3.26 10.69
C VAL A 364 2.04 -4.05 10.24
N ILE A 365 0.85 -3.48 10.40
CA ILE A 365 -0.42 -4.15 10.12
C ILE A 365 -1.03 -3.51 8.88
N GLN A 366 -1.33 -4.35 7.89
CA GLN A 366 -2.04 -3.99 6.66
C GLN A 366 -3.12 -5.04 6.39
N ASP A 367 -4.06 -4.70 5.53
CA ASP A 367 -4.98 -5.63 4.91
C ASP A 367 -4.70 -5.68 3.40
N LYS A 368 -4.70 -6.89 2.84
CA LYS A 368 -4.49 -7.20 1.42
C LYS A 368 -5.59 -8.10 0.93
N THR A 369 -5.79 -8.13 -0.38
CA THR A 369 -6.54 -9.19 -1.03
C THR A 369 -5.72 -9.73 -2.20
N TYR A 370 -5.78 -11.03 -2.38
CA TYR A 370 -5.01 -11.78 -3.38
C TYR A 370 -5.97 -12.38 -4.41
N VAL A 371 -5.61 -12.30 -5.68
CA VAL A 371 -6.41 -12.84 -6.79
C VAL A 371 -6.35 -14.37 -6.76
N ASP A 372 -7.51 -15.02 -6.68
CA ASP A 372 -7.69 -16.43 -7.05
C ASP A 372 -8.09 -16.48 -8.52
N ALA A 373 -7.19 -16.97 -9.38
CA ALA A 373 -7.42 -16.97 -10.82
C ALA A 373 -8.59 -17.85 -11.26
N SER A 374 -9.00 -18.82 -10.43
CA SER A 374 -10.10 -19.74 -10.70
C SER A 374 -11.47 -19.16 -10.34
N THR A 375 -11.54 -18.24 -9.37
CA THR A 375 -12.81 -17.68 -8.88
C THR A 375 -13.01 -16.21 -9.20
N ILE A 376 -11.96 -15.47 -9.56
CA ILE A 376 -12.04 -14.01 -9.75
C ILE A 376 -13.08 -13.59 -10.78
N ALA A 377 -13.26 -14.32 -11.88
CA ALA A 377 -14.29 -13.99 -12.87
C ALA A 377 -15.73 -14.13 -12.33
N ALA A 378 -15.94 -14.88 -11.24
CA ALA A 378 -17.24 -14.99 -10.57
C ALA A 378 -17.44 -13.88 -9.53
N THR A 379 -16.38 -13.46 -8.83
CA THR A 379 -16.45 -12.43 -7.77
C THR A 379 -16.25 -11.01 -8.30
N ASP A 380 -15.51 -10.88 -9.40
CA ASP A 380 -15.19 -9.65 -10.13
C ASP A 380 -15.12 -9.95 -11.65
N PRO A 381 -16.28 -10.07 -12.34
CA PRO A 381 -16.35 -10.45 -13.75
C PRO A 381 -15.70 -9.45 -14.70
N THR A 382 -15.34 -8.26 -14.21
CA THR A 382 -14.69 -7.20 -14.99
C THR A 382 -13.21 -7.06 -14.67
N TRP A 383 -12.65 -8.00 -13.90
CA TRP A 383 -11.24 -8.01 -13.57
C TRP A 383 -10.40 -8.05 -14.86
N ALA A 384 -9.63 -7.00 -15.06
CA ALA A 384 -8.78 -6.78 -16.24
C ALA A 384 -7.45 -6.15 -15.82
N TRP A 385 -6.96 -6.49 -14.62
CA TRP A 385 -5.76 -5.94 -14.01
C TRP A 385 -4.83 -7.06 -13.52
N GLY A 386 -3.62 -6.69 -13.10
CA GLY A 386 -2.61 -7.62 -12.59
C GLY A 386 -1.26 -7.44 -13.29
N THR A 387 -0.42 -8.45 -13.14
CA THR A 387 0.98 -8.45 -13.58
C THR A 387 1.17 -8.90 -15.04
N GLN A 388 0.08 -9.27 -15.72
CA GLN A 388 0.10 -9.52 -17.16
C GLN A 388 -0.14 -8.22 -17.93
N PRO A 389 0.50 -8.04 -19.10
CA PRO A 389 0.29 -6.84 -19.92
C PRO A 389 -1.18 -6.66 -20.30
N TRP A 390 -1.70 -5.45 -20.11
CA TRP A 390 -2.99 -5.08 -20.67
C TRP A 390 -2.85 -4.99 -22.19
N ASP A 391 -3.79 -5.55 -22.94
CA ASP A 391 -3.76 -5.46 -24.41
C ASP A 391 -4.17 -4.07 -24.94
N GLY A 392 -4.43 -3.11 -24.04
CA GLY A 392 -4.81 -1.74 -24.36
C GLY A 392 -6.27 -1.59 -24.82
N THR A 393 -7.07 -2.65 -24.80
CA THR A 393 -8.47 -2.61 -25.20
C THR A 393 -9.34 -2.28 -23.99
N PRO A 394 -10.15 -1.21 -24.00
CA PRO A 394 -11.17 -0.98 -22.97
C PRO A 394 -12.09 -2.20 -22.85
N GLY A 395 -12.07 -2.88 -21.70
CA GLY A 395 -12.79 -4.15 -21.48
C GLY A 395 -12.11 -5.41 -22.05
N GLY A 396 -10.84 -5.31 -22.47
CA GLY A 396 -10.00 -6.45 -22.86
C GLY A 396 -9.74 -7.38 -21.69
N ALA A 397 -9.74 -8.69 -21.94
CA ALA A 397 -9.54 -9.69 -20.91
C ALA A 397 -8.05 -9.83 -20.58
N MET A 398 -7.66 -9.53 -19.34
CA MET A 398 -6.42 -10.09 -18.79
C MET A 398 -6.67 -11.52 -18.33
N THR A 399 -5.66 -12.38 -18.49
CA THR A 399 -5.66 -13.67 -17.80
C THR A 399 -5.32 -13.39 -16.33
N PRO A 400 -6.22 -13.65 -15.37
CA PRO A 400 -5.91 -13.43 -13.97
C PRO A 400 -4.74 -14.29 -13.52
N VAL A 401 -3.88 -13.73 -12.66
CA VAL A 401 -2.72 -14.42 -12.11
C VAL A 401 -2.97 -14.69 -10.63
N GLU A 402 -2.82 -15.95 -10.24
CA GLU A 402 -2.93 -16.38 -8.85
C GLU A 402 -1.94 -15.61 -7.97
N GLY A 403 -2.41 -15.08 -6.84
CA GLY A 403 -1.55 -14.38 -5.88
C GLY A 403 -1.19 -12.94 -6.24
N ASP A 404 -1.68 -12.40 -7.37
CA ASP A 404 -1.61 -10.96 -7.64
C ASP A 404 -2.43 -10.17 -6.61
N LEU A 405 -2.06 -8.91 -6.38
CA LEU A 405 -2.84 -8.04 -5.51
C LEU A 405 -4.14 -7.62 -6.20
N TRP A 406 -5.27 -7.83 -5.52
CA TRP A 406 -6.56 -7.30 -5.95
C TRP A 406 -6.78 -5.89 -5.39
N TRP A 407 -7.34 -4.99 -6.19
CA TRP A 407 -7.78 -3.66 -5.76
C TRP A 407 -9.13 -3.32 -6.41
N PRO A 408 -10.07 -2.67 -5.71
CA PRO A 408 -11.36 -2.34 -6.28
C PRO A 408 -11.23 -1.33 -7.42
N HIS A 409 -11.76 -1.67 -8.61
CA HIS A 409 -11.80 -0.79 -9.78
C HIS A 409 -13.19 -0.54 -10.34
N VAL A 410 -14.15 -1.40 -10.00
CA VAL A 410 -15.53 -1.24 -10.43
C VAL A 410 -16.23 -0.26 -9.49
N TYR A 411 -16.60 0.90 -10.04
CA TYR A 411 -17.21 1.97 -9.25
C TYR A 411 -18.59 2.37 -9.79
N MET A 412 -19.59 1.55 -9.48
CA MET A 412 -21.00 1.85 -9.79
C MET A 412 -21.78 2.25 -8.53
N PRO A 413 -22.86 3.03 -8.66
CA PRO A 413 -23.69 3.37 -7.52
C PRO A 413 -24.37 2.12 -6.95
N ALA A 414 -24.57 2.09 -5.63
CA ALA A 414 -25.38 1.07 -4.94
C ALA A 414 -26.84 1.08 -5.39
N GLN A 415 -27.30 2.16 -6.03
CA GLN A 415 -28.62 2.27 -6.63
C GLN A 415 -28.56 1.89 -8.10
N ASN A 416 -29.46 1.01 -8.52
CA ASN A 416 -29.75 0.77 -9.93
C ASN A 416 -31.24 0.99 -10.18
N PRO A 417 -31.67 2.16 -10.68
CA PRO A 417 -33.09 2.43 -10.93
C PRO A 417 -33.69 1.58 -12.06
N PHE A 418 -32.84 0.83 -12.79
CA PHE A 418 -33.24 -0.06 -13.87
C PHE A 418 -33.27 -1.54 -13.44
N ASP A 419 -32.93 -1.85 -12.19
CA ASP A 419 -33.13 -3.15 -11.57
C ASP A 419 -34.39 -3.12 -10.68
N PHE A 420 -35.15 -4.21 -10.65
CA PHE A 420 -36.39 -4.28 -9.87
C PHE A 420 -36.17 -4.10 -8.36
N SER A 421 -35.01 -4.52 -7.84
CA SER A 421 -34.62 -4.32 -6.43
C SER A 421 -34.24 -2.87 -6.13
N GLY A 422 -33.96 -2.06 -7.17
CA GLY A 422 -33.39 -0.72 -7.03
C GLY A 422 -31.92 -0.71 -6.62
N ILE A 423 -31.28 -1.88 -6.50
CA ILE A 423 -29.94 -2.04 -5.93
C ILE A 423 -28.98 -2.54 -7.01
N ALA A 424 -27.75 -2.00 -7.03
CA ALA A 424 -26.65 -2.57 -7.77
C ALA A 424 -25.81 -3.45 -6.84
N PRO A 425 -25.80 -4.78 -7.05
CA PRO A 425 -24.94 -5.76 -6.39
C PRO A 425 -23.49 -5.32 -6.15
N MET A 426 -22.88 -4.72 -7.16
CA MET A 426 -21.47 -4.32 -7.17
C MET A 426 -21.27 -2.85 -6.79
N GLY A 427 -22.32 -2.18 -6.32
CA GLY A 427 -22.25 -0.76 -6.01
C GLY A 427 -21.42 -0.46 -4.77
N ARG A 428 -20.73 0.69 -4.80
CA ARG A 428 -19.77 1.11 -3.74
C ARG A 428 -20.03 2.51 -3.20
N TRP A 429 -21.05 3.20 -3.70
CA TRP A 429 -21.36 4.58 -3.30
C TRP A 429 -22.81 4.95 -3.62
N ALA A 430 -23.36 5.97 -2.97
CA ALA A 430 -24.70 6.45 -3.28
C ALA A 430 -24.65 7.61 -4.28
N TYR A 431 -25.32 7.46 -5.43
CA TYR A 431 -25.44 8.56 -6.38
C TYR A 431 -26.63 9.44 -6.03
N GLY A 432 -26.36 10.69 -5.68
CA GLY A 432 -27.36 11.63 -5.17
C GLY A 432 -28.65 11.77 -6.02
N PRO A 433 -28.57 11.84 -7.37
CA PRO A 433 -29.75 11.81 -8.25
C PRO A 433 -30.57 10.51 -8.21
N TYR A 434 -29.96 9.38 -7.86
CA TYR A 434 -30.65 8.09 -7.68
C TYR A 434 -31.08 7.84 -6.23
N PHE A 435 -30.68 8.70 -5.29
CA PHE A 435 -31.05 8.60 -3.88
C PHE A 435 -32.37 9.35 -3.63
N TRP A 436 -33.30 8.83 -2.82
CA TRP A 436 -34.53 9.56 -2.47
C TRP A 436 -34.41 10.23 -1.08
N PRO A 437 -34.71 11.54 -0.95
CA PRO A 437 -35.08 12.47 -2.02
C PRO A 437 -33.90 12.81 -2.93
N ALA A 438 -34.16 12.90 -4.24
CA ALA A 438 -33.12 13.18 -5.22
C ALA A 438 -32.43 14.51 -4.93
N THR A 439 -31.10 14.46 -4.81
CA THR A 439 -30.30 15.67 -4.66
C THR A 439 -30.27 16.43 -5.98
N ASN A 440 -30.47 17.74 -5.96
CA ASN A 440 -30.28 18.59 -7.13
C ASN A 440 -28.79 18.59 -7.52
N ASN A 441 -28.42 17.96 -8.65
CA ASN A 441 -27.04 17.79 -9.07
C ASN A 441 -26.83 18.31 -10.50
N PHE A 442 -25.70 18.99 -10.75
CA PHE A 442 -25.29 19.44 -12.08
C PHE A 442 -24.83 18.30 -13.00
N PHE A 443 -24.39 17.18 -12.41
CA PHE A 443 -23.97 15.97 -13.10
C PHE A 443 -25.13 14.98 -13.13
N GLN A 444 -25.93 15.00 -14.20
CA GLN A 444 -27.06 14.08 -14.46
C GLN A 444 -26.56 12.76 -15.07
N PRO A 445 -27.32 11.65 -15.01
CA PRO A 445 -26.92 10.41 -15.68
C PRO A 445 -26.58 10.61 -17.17
N ILE A 446 -25.60 9.86 -17.67
CA ILE A 446 -25.22 9.77 -19.09
C ILE A 446 -25.45 8.34 -19.61
N PRO A 447 -25.55 8.14 -20.94
CA PRO A 447 -25.59 6.80 -21.52
C PRO A 447 -24.39 5.96 -21.07
N ASN A 448 -24.66 4.73 -20.66
CA ASN A 448 -23.61 3.80 -20.21
C ASN A 448 -22.92 3.14 -21.41
N PRO A 449 -21.60 3.33 -21.61
CA PRO A 449 -20.87 2.69 -22.70
C PRO A 449 -20.75 1.16 -22.54
N TYR A 450 -20.97 0.63 -21.34
CA TYR A 450 -20.95 -0.80 -21.04
C TYR A 450 -22.34 -1.44 -21.14
N TYR A 451 -23.38 -0.67 -21.48
CA TYR A 451 -24.73 -1.21 -21.67
C TYR A 451 -24.82 -2.01 -22.97
N ASP A 452 -25.29 -3.25 -22.85
CA ASP A 452 -25.67 -4.08 -23.98
C ASP A 452 -27.19 -4.29 -23.97
N ALA A 453 -27.87 -3.79 -25.01
CA ALA A 453 -29.31 -3.96 -25.18
C ALA A 453 -29.73 -5.42 -25.45
N ALA A 454 -28.77 -6.29 -25.81
CA ALA A 454 -28.98 -7.72 -25.95
C ALA A 454 -28.75 -8.49 -24.64
N CYS A 455 -28.23 -7.82 -23.60
CA CYS A 455 -28.15 -8.40 -22.26
C CYS A 455 -29.56 -8.54 -21.69
N ASP A 456 -30.02 -9.79 -21.57
CA ASP A 456 -31.28 -10.11 -20.91
C ASP A 456 -30.97 -10.42 -19.44
N PRO A 457 -31.36 -9.54 -18.49
CA PRO A 457 -31.14 -9.74 -17.06
C PRO A 457 -32.07 -10.81 -16.47
N ASN A 458 -32.96 -11.41 -17.26
CA ASN A 458 -33.81 -12.56 -16.89
C ASN A 458 -33.35 -13.86 -17.57
N ASN A 459 -32.30 -13.82 -18.40
CA ASN A 459 -31.77 -15.01 -19.05
C ASN A 459 -30.81 -15.73 -18.09
N PRO A 460 -31.11 -16.95 -17.64
CA PRO A 460 -30.26 -17.68 -16.69
C PRO A 460 -28.84 -18.00 -17.20
N ALA A 461 -28.57 -17.83 -18.50
CA ALA A 461 -27.22 -17.95 -19.07
C ALA A 461 -26.39 -16.65 -18.99
N THR A 462 -26.99 -15.51 -18.65
CA THR A 462 -26.29 -14.24 -18.44
C THR A 462 -25.72 -14.21 -17.01
N PRO A 463 -24.44 -13.85 -16.76
CA PRO A 463 -23.84 -13.91 -15.43
C PRO A 463 -24.45 -12.89 -14.44
N GLY A 464 -25.21 -13.31 -13.41
CA GLY A 464 -25.69 -12.46 -12.30
C GLY A 464 -27.07 -12.86 -11.70
N SER A 465 -27.45 -12.20 -10.60
CA SER A 465 -28.44 -12.59 -9.57
C SER A 465 -29.87 -12.96 -10.02
N LEU A 466 -30.37 -12.45 -11.14
CA LEU A 466 -31.77 -12.63 -11.56
C LEU A 466 -31.92 -13.07 -13.02
N GLY A 467 -30.84 -13.60 -13.60
CA GLY A 467 -30.69 -13.86 -15.02
C GLY A 467 -29.69 -12.93 -15.69
N GLY A 468 -28.64 -12.50 -14.98
CA GLY A 468 -27.62 -11.60 -15.51
C GLY A 468 -27.48 -10.29 -14.77
N PHE A 469 -26.23 -9.88 -14.52
CA PHE A 469 -25.85 -8.52 -14.26
C PHE A 469 -25.76 -7.84 -15.62
N CYS A 470 -26.81 -7.09 -15.97
CA CYS A 470 -26.77 -6.17 -17.10
C CYS A 470 -26.44 -4.78 -16.59
N GLN A 471 -25.46 -4.16 -17.23
CA GLN A 471 -25.15 -2.76 -17.05
C GLN A 471 -26.43 -1.93 -17.30
N ALA A 472 -26.69 -0.91 -16.48
CA ALA A 472 -27.86 -0.05 -16.68
C ALA A 472 -27.73 0.77 -17.99
N PRO A 473 -28.83 1.16 -18.67
CA PRO A 473 -28.77 2.03 -19.86
C PRO A 473 -28.10 3.38 -19.60
N GLU A 474 -28.15 3.85 -18.35
CA GLU A 474 -27.55 5.10 -17.90
C GLU A 474 -26.66 4.87 -16.67
N ILE A 475 -25.55 5.60 -16.61
CA ILE A 475 -24.62 5.66 -15.46
C ILE A 475 -24.45 7.09 -14.99
N PRO A 476 -23.99 7.33 -13.77
CA PRO A 476 -23.61 8.68 -13.33
C PRO A 476 -22.64 9.36 -14.31
N SER A 477 -22.83 10.65 -14.61
CA SER A 477 -21.89 11.42 -15.44
C SER A 477 -20.65 11.92 -14.73
N SER A 478 -20.55 11.68 -13.42
CA SER A 478 -19.28 11.85 -12.71
C SER A 478 -18.38 10.71 -13.15
N PRO A 479 -17.12 10.98 -13.58
CA PRO A 479 -16.23 9.91 -14.03
C PRO A 479 -16.11 8.90 -12.91
N ASN A 480 -16.36 7.61 -13.21
CA ASN A 480 -16.41 6.47 -12.29
C ASN A 480 -15.43 6.64 -11.12
N PRO A 481 -15.81 7.27 -9.98
CA PRO A 481 -14.77 7.72 -9.06
C PRO A 481 -14.08 6.54 -8.37
N SER A 482 -12.93 6.06 -8.85
CA SER A 482 -12.13 5.06 -8.13
C SER A 482 -11.38 5.74 -6.97
N TRP A 483 -12.13 6.23 -6.00
CA TRP A 483 -11.64 6.56 -4.67
C TRP A 483 -12.25 5.63 -3.62
N GLY A 484 -13.11 4.69 -4.01
CA GLY A 484 -13.70 3.73 -3.09
C GLY A 484 -12.68 2.75 -2.51
N ALA A 485 -11.98 3.16 -1.46
CA ALA A 485 -11.38 2.27 -0.47
C ALA A 485 -12.41 1.87 0.62
N GLU A 486 -13.72 2.01 0.36
CA GLU A 486 -14.78 1.48 1.22
C GLU A 486 -14.92 -0.05 1.08
N ALA A 487 -13.82 -0.72 0.74
CA ALA A 487 -13.64 -2.16 0.82
C ALA A 487 -12.53 -2.42 1.85
N PHE A 488 -12.89 -3.01 2.98
CA PHE A 488 -11.91 -3.67 3.83
C PHE A 488 -11.33 -4.84 3.03
N MET A 489 -10.01 -4.92 2.93
CA MET A 489 -9.36 -6.08 2.32
C MET A 489 -9.46 -7.25 3.29
N ASP A 490 -9.51 -8.47 2.76
CA ASP A 490 -9.96 -9.64 3.54
C ASP A 490 -8.82 -10.42 4.22
N THR A 491 -7.57 -10.12 3.87
CA THR A 491 -6.38 -10.82 4.36
C THR A 491 -5.48 -9.88 5.15
N PRO A 492 -5.57 -9.89 6.49
CA PRO A 492 -4.63 -9.21 7.37
C PRO A 492 -3.22 -9.75 7.19
N THR A 493 -2.28 -8.83 6.98
CA THR A 493 -0.85 -9.11 7.03
C THR A 493 -0.22 -8.41 8.22
N VAL A 494 0.76 -9.08 8.83
CA VAL A 494 1.60 -8.49 9.87
C VAL A 494 3.04 -8.68 9.46
N ASN A 495 3.78 -7.57 9.35
CA ASN A 495 5.15 -7.55 8.84
C ASN A 495 5.29 -8.20 7.44
N GLY A 496 4.27 -8.12 6.60
CA GLY A 496 4.28 -8.68 5.23
C GLY A 496 3.86 -10.15 5.10
N THR A 497 3.63 -10.86 6.20
CA THR A 497 3.10 -12.24 6.14
C THR A 497 1.61 -12.24 6.43
N ALA A 498 0.82 -13.01 5.67
CA ALA A 498 -0.60 -13.20 5.97
C ALA A 498 -0.79 -14.10 7.20
N TYR A 499 -1.64 -13.68 8.15
CA TYR A 499 -1.98 -14.45 9.36
C TYR A 499 -0.78 -15.09 10.11
N PRO A 500 0.30 -14.37 10.41
CA PRO A 500 1.49 -14.98 10.98
C PRO A 500 1.31 -15.35 12.46
N VAL A 501 2.13 -16.29 12.93
CA VAL A 501 2.19 -16.70 14.34
C VAL A 501 3.52 -16.34 14.98
N LEU A 502 3.47 -15.93 16.23
CA LEU A 502 4.64 -15.76 17.08
C LEU A 502 4.36 -16.35 18.46
N ASN A 503 5.23 -17.25 18.90
CA ASN A 503 5.23 -17.70 20.29
C ASN A 503 5.97 -16.67 21.15
N VAL A 504 5.32 -16.20 22.21
CA VAL A 504 5.91 -15.30 23.21
C VAL A 504 6.05 -16.07 24.52
N ASP A 505 7.24 -16.01 25.12
CA ASP A 505 7.59 -16.71 26.38
C ASP A 505 7.06 -16.03 27.64
#